data_AF-A0A1I0DGK2-F1
#
_entry.id   AF-A0A1I0DGK2-F1
#
_cell.length_a   1.000
_cell.length_b   1.000
_cell.length_c   1.000
_cell.angle_alpha   90.00
_cell.angle_beta   90.00
_cell.angle_gamma   90.00
#
_symmetry.space_group_name_H-M   'P 1'
#
loop_
_entity.id
_entity.type
_entity.pdbx_description
1 polymer ?
#
loop_
_entity_poly.entity_id
_entity_poly.type
_entity_poly.pdbx_seq_one_letter_code
_entity_poly.pdbx_strand_id
1 'polypeptide(L)'
;MVPNYLVLKQFHLLNTHLAVILPGIFSAFPVFIMTKFFASIPTPLIEAARLDGASDFSIFLKVGIPVGRPGIISMLVLGFLECH
;
A
#
# COMPACT_ATOMS: atom_id res chain seq x y z
N MET A 1 -9.87 4.17 -20.78
CA MET A 1 -9.00 3.42 -21.71
C MET A 1 -8.22 4.32 -22.67
N VAL A 2 -8.80 5.41 -23.22
CA VAL A 2 -8.04 6.36 -24.08
C VAL A 2 -6.90 7.11 -23.36
N PRO A 3 -7.08 7.63 -22.13
CA PRO A 3 -6.01 8.40 -21.46
C PRO A 3 -4.79 7.55 -21.07
N ASN A 4 -5.02 6.37 -20.46
CA ASN A 4 -3.92 5.45 -20.11
C ASN A 4 -3.14 4.99 -21.34
N TYR A 5 -3.81 4.75 -22.47
CA TYR A 5 -3.14 4.40 -23.71
C TYR A 5 -2.22 5.53 -24.21
N LEU A 6 -2.67 6.79 -24.15
CA LEU A 6 -1.87 7.95 -24.56
C LEU A 6 -0.64 8.15 -23.65
N VAL A 7 -0.82 7.98 -22.35
CA VAL A 7 0.27 8.08 -21.35
C VAL A 7 1.31 6.98 -21.59
N LEU A 8 0.88 5.72 -21.74
CA LEU A 8 1.78 4.60 -22.02
C LEU A 8 2.47 4.72 -23.38
N LYS A 9 1.80 5.33 -24.37
CA LYS A 9 2.39 5.65 -25.68
C LYS A 9 3.49 6.70 -25.56
N GLN A 10 3.27 7.78 -24.80
CA GLN A 10 4.31 8.80 -24.54
C GLN A 10 5.52 8.20 -23.82
N PHE A 11 5.29 7.29 -22.88
CA PHE A 11 6.36 6.59 -22.16
C PHE A 11 7.00 5.42 -22.95
N HIS A 12 6.58 5.16 -24.19
CA HIS A 12 7.06 4.04 -25.02
C HIS A 12 6.92 2.65 -24.37
N LEU A 13 6.00 2.49 -23.40
CA LEU A 13 5.85 1.27 -22.59
C LEU A 13 4.86 0.27 -23.18
N LEU A 14 4.16 0.60 -24.28
CA LEU A 14 3.02 -0.16 -24.82
C LEU A 14 3.25 -1.66 -25.05
N ASN A 15 4.49 -2.08 -25.35
CA ASN A 15 4.84 -3.48 -25.62
C ASN A 15 5.53 -4.19 -24.44
N THR A 16 5.45 -3.61 -23.23
CA THR A 16 6.10 -4.18 -22.04
C THR A 16 5.05 -4.59 -21.01
N HIS A 17 5.37 -5.55 -20.14
CA HIS A 17 4.50 -5.93 -19.02
C HIS A 17 4.15 -4.73 -18.11
N LEU A 18 5.00 -3.70 -18.11
CA LEU A 18 4.77 -2.45 -17.40
C LEU A 18 3.54 -1.68 -17.90
N ALA A 19 3.14 -1.83 -19.18
CA ALA A 19 1.91 -1.22 -19.69
C ALA A 19 0.63 -1.72 -19.03
N VAL A 20 0.67 -2.91 -18.42
CA VAL A 20 -0.46 -3.48 -17.67
C VAL A 20 -0.29 -3.21 -16.18
N ILE A 21 0.94 -3.37 -15.67
CA ILE A 21 1.26 -3.22 -14.25
C ILE A 21 1.09 -1.77 -13.78
N LEU A 22 1.60 -0.77 -14.51
CA LEU A 22 1.51 0.63 -14.08
C LEU A 22 0.05 1.05 -13.86
N PRO A 23 -0.85 0.90 -14.85
CA PRO A 23 -2.25 1.27 -14.66
C PRO A 23 -2.94 0.49 -13.54
N GLY A 24 -2.58 -0.79 -13.35
CA GLY A 24 -3.19 -1.66 -12.33
C GLY A 24 -2.80 -1.29 -10.90
N ILE A 25 -1.62 -0.69 -10.67
CA ILE A 25 -1.17 -0.31 -9.32
C ILE A 25 -1.83 0.98 -8.82
N PHE A 26 -2.31 1.86 -9.72
CA PHE A 26 -2.94 3.13 -9.35
C PHE A 26 -4.40 2.97 -8.89
N SER A 27 -4.66 2.09 -7.92
CA SER A 27 -5.96 1.95 -7.26
C SER A 27 -5.98 2.75 -5.94
N ALA A 28 -7.03 3.56 -5.75
CA ALA A 28 -7.22 4.36 -4.54
C ALA A 28 -7.71 3.52 -3.34
N PHE A 29 -8.33 2.38 -3.60
CA PHE A 29 -8.97 1.54 -2.58
C PHE A 29 -7.96 0.84 -1.65
N PRO A 30 -6.87 0.22 -2.15
CA PRO A 30 -5.74 -0.25 -1.34
C PRO A 30 -5.22 0.78 -0.32
N VAL A 31 -5.06 2.03 -0.76
CA VAL A 31 -4.55 3.13 0.06
C VAL A 31 -5.53 3.50 1.18
N PHE A 32 -6.82 3.51 0.86
CA PHE A 32 -7.87 3.76 1.85
C PHE A 32 -7.87 2.70 2.96
N ILE A 33 -7.79 1.41 2.60
CA ILE A 33 -7.74 0.30 3.57
C ILE A 33 -6.51 0.41 4.47
N MET A 34 -5.33 0.62 3.88
CA MET A 34 -4.09 0.82 4.63
C MET A 34 -4.23 1.95 5.65
N THR A 35 -4.76 3.10 5.23
CA THR A 35 -4.93 4.26 6.10
C THR A 35 -5.85 3.95 7.28
N LYS A 36 -6.97 3.25 7.04
CA LYS A 36 -7.90 2.84 8.11
C LYS A 36 -7.27 1.83 9.08
N PHE A 37 -6.49 0.88 8.57
CA PHE A 37 -5.78 -0.08 9.41
C PHE A 37 -4.73 0.59 10.29
N PHE A 38 -3.85 1.41 9.72
CA PHE A 38 -2.85 2.14 10.52
C PHE A 38 -3.49 3.11 11.52
N ALA A 39 -4.61 3.75 11.17
CA ALA A 39 -5.36 4.60 12.10
C ALA A 39 -6.05 3.81 13.23
N SER A 40 -6.30 2.51 13.04
CA SER A 40 -6.86 1.65 14.10
C SER A 40 -5.82 1.19 15.12
N ILE A 41 -4.53 1.41 14.86
CA ILE A 41 -3.47 1.04 15.80
C ILE A 41 -3.58 1.92 17.06
N PRO A 42 -3.68 1.32 18.26
CA PRO A 42 -3.83 2.07 19.49
C PRO A 42 -2.58 2.92 19.76
N THR A 43 -2.76 4.22 19.99
CA THR A 43 -1.71 5.16 20.40
C THR A 43 -0.87 4.70 21.60
N PRO A 44 -1.41 4.08 22.67
CA PRO A 44 -0.57 3.64 23.80
C PRO A 44 0.48 2.59 23.41
N LEU A 45 0.24 1.80 22.36
CA LEU A 45 1.23 0.84 21.87
C LEU A 45 2.45 1.54 21.26
N ILE A 46 2.22 2.67 20.58
CA ILE A 46 3.27 3.50 19.98
C ILE A 46 4.03 4.25 21.09
N GLU A 47 3.33 4.76 22.10
CA GLU A 47 3.94 5.43 23.25
C GLU A 47 4.81 4.47 24.07
N ALA A 48 4.35 3.24 24.31
CA ALA A 48 5.15 2.21 24.96
C ALA A 48 6.44 1.91 24.17
N ALA A 49 6.35 1.74 22.85
CA ALA A 49 7.53 1.51 22.01
C ALA A 49 8.50 2.70 22.01
N ARG A 50 8.01 3.93 22.14
CA ARG A 50 8.85 5.14 22.32
C ARG A 50 9.52 5.17 23.69
N LEU A 51 8.81 4.77 24.75
CA LEU A 51 9.37 4.65 26.11
C LEU A 51 10.48 3.59 26.17
N ASP A 52 10.34 2.51 25.39
CA ASP A 52 11.38 1.49 25.19
C ASP A 52 12.59 1.97 24.36
N GLY A 53 12.60 3.23 23.92
CA GLY A 53 13.70 3.84 23.18
C GLY A 53 13.76 3.48 21.68
N ALA A 54 12.69 2.91 21.11
CA ALA A 54 12.65 2.62 19.69
C ALA A 54 12.50 3.90 18.85
N SER A 55 13.27 4.02 17.76
CA SER A 55 13.10 5.10 16.78
C SER A 55 11.78 4.96 16.02
N ASP A 56 11.18 6.06 15.57
CA ASP A 56 9.90 6.04 14.84
C ASP A 56 9.92 5.09 13.62
N PHE A 57 11.04 5.02 12.90
CA PHE A 57 11.21 4.08 11.79
C PHE A 57 11.24 2.62 12.25
N SER A 58 11.89 2.34 13.39
CA SER A 58 11.88 1.01 14.00
C SER A 58 10.50 0.64 14.54
N ILE A 59 9.75 1.59 15.09
CA ILE A 59 8.36 1.38 15.53
C ILE A 59 7.48 1.03 14.33
N PHE A 60 7.60 1.77 13.24
CA PHE A 60 6.86 1.47 12.02
C PHE A 60 7.15 0.05 11.49
N LEU A 61 8.43 -0.31 11.34
CA LEU A 61 8.81 -1.62 10.78
C LEU A 61 8.53 -2.79 11.73
N LYS A 62 8.81 -2.64 13.04
CA LYS A 62 8.75 -3.74 14.01
C LYS A 62 7.43 -3.85 14.75
N VAL A 63 6.62 -2.79 14.78
CA VAL A 63 5.31 -2.77 15.46
C VAL A 63 4.21 -2.47 14.45
N GLY A 64 4.33 -1.38 13.69
CA GLY A 64 3.33 -0.95 12.71
C GLY A 64 3.04 -2.00 11.64
N ILE A 65 4.07 -2.49 10.93
CA ILE A 65 3.91 -3.51 9.89
C ILE A 65 3.34 -4.83 10.43
N PRO A 66 3.86 -5.46 11.50
CA PRO A 66 3.31 -6.72 12.00
C PRO A 66 1.87 -6.59 12.51
N VAL A 67 1.51 -5.47 13.13
CA VAL A 67 0.13 -5.19 13.55
C VAL A 67 -0.78 -4.91 12.34
N GLY A 68 -0.24 -4.24 11.31
CA GLY A 68 -0.93 -3.96 10.05
C GLY A 68 -0.98 -5.11 9.05
N ARG A 69 -0.29 -6.23 9.28
CA ARG A 69 -0.28 -7.43 8.43
C ARG A 69 -1.67 -7.86 7.93
N PRO A 70 -2.73 -7.98 8.76
CA PRO A 70 -4.06 -8.32 8.28
C PRO A 70 -4.57 -7.33 7.22
N GLY A 71 -4.35 -6.03 7.41
CA GLY A 71 -4.70 -5.03 6.41
C GLY A 71 -3.91 -5.19 5.12
N ILE A 72 -2.62 -5.55 5.20
CA ILE A 72 -1.75 -5.75 4.04
C ILE A 72 -2.25 -6.93 3.23
N ILE A 73 -2.66 -8.02 3.89
CA ILE A 73 -3.23 -9.20 3.24
C ILE A 73 -4.56 -8.83 2.57
N SER A 74 -5.46 -8.11 3.24
CA SER A 74 -6.72 -7.65 2.65
C SER A 74 -6.48 -6.79 1.41
N MET A 75 -5.56 -5.83 1.49
CA MET A 75 -5.16 -4.99 0.37
C MET A 75 -4.66 -5.82 -0.83
N LEU A 76 -3.82 -6.83 -0.57
CA LEU A 76 -3.22 -7.66 -1.60
C LEU A 76 -4.26 -8.55 -2.28
N VAL A 77 -5.16 -9.16 -1.51
CA VAL A 77 -6.28 -9.97 -2.04
C VAL A 77 -7.23 -9.11 -2.87
N LEU A 78 -7.62 -7.94 -2.36
CA LEU A 78 -8.53 -7.04 -3.07
C LEU A 78 -7.87 -6.47 -4.34
N GLY A 79 -6.59 -6.09 -4.28
CA GLY A 79 -5.84 -5.65 -5.46
C GLY A 79 -5.70 -6.74 -6.51
N PHE A 80 -5.55 -8.01 -6.09
CA PHE A 80 -5.54 -9.13 -7.03
C PHE A 80 -6.91 -9.32 -7.71
N LEU A 81 -8.01 -9.16 -6.96
CA LEU A 81 -9.37 -9.23 -7.50
C LEU A 81 -9.69 -8.07 -8.45
N GLU A 82 -9.22 -6.85 -8.17
CA GLU A 82 -9.42 -5.68 -9.03
C GLU A 82 -8.61 -5.74 -10.33
N CYS A 83 -7.50 -6.47 -10.34
CA CYS A 83 -6.62 -6.59 -11.50
C CYS A 83 -7.09 -7.66 -12.51
N HIS A 84 -8.16 -8.41 -12.21
CA HIS A 84 -8.79 -9.40 -13.10
C HIS A 84 -10.13 -8.86 -13.64
#